data_AF-A0A2V7W654-F1
#
_entry.id   AF-A0A2V7W654-F1
#
_cell.length_a   1.000
_cell.length_b   1.000
_cell.length_c   1.000
_cell.angle_alpha   90.00
_cell.angle_beta   90.00
_cell.angle_gamma   90.00
#
_symmetry.space_group_name_H-M   'P 1'
#
loop_
_entity.id
_entity.type
_entity.pdbx_description
1 polymer ?
#
loop_
_entity_poly.entity_id
_entity_poly.type
_entity_poly.pdbx_seq_one_letter_code
_entity_poly.pdbx_strand_id
1 'polypeptide(L)'
;MMRSMLAAAVVILSAVLAPTGQAATPVEARLTLPYDHVLPGIPFDIVVTYTNVSDRPVTISGAEATLVVTFPGGETKVMHNPDPEAHDQWTLQSLLPSRLQPGQSMQQAASWDHGIPSWFIYPSFSGPGAYGIALELRVGDEFFDPICAVRTPTVAITVMEPVGIDAEIWKRMQTISDGKWSDISFQATKPGMALADEIRQFHPESGYYPYVLALRALHRGDRNSIPALLEAADRFETSPAYPYLLKAAADSGRYEAWTAERRGDETEAVKYFKFAQSYYRDALATKSIAVRAEAELGLRHTVEGLDRMAKKAR
;
A
#
# COMPACT_ATOMS: atom_id res chain seq x y z
N MET A 1 58.27 10.93 -69.23
CA MET A 1 58.33 10.93 -67.76
C MET A 1 57.11 11.68 -67.23
N MET A 2 56.13 10.99 -66.65
CA MET A 2 55.58 11.25 -65.30
C MET A 2 54.40 10.31 -65.07
N ARG A 3 54.54 9.46 -64.04
CA ARG A 3 53.54 8.53 -63.50
C ARG A 3 52.61 9.31 -62.56
N SER A 4 51.32 8.97 -62.52
CA SER A 4 50.40 9.32 -61.42
C SER A 4 49.24 8.30 -61.46
N MET A 5 49.42 7.12 -60.88
CA MET A 5 48.96 6.69 -59.55
C MET A 5 47.43 6.71 -59.35
N LEU A 6 46.88 5.49 -59.30
CA LEU A 6 45.55 5.14 -58.79
C LEU A 6 45.39 5.56 -57.33
N ALA A 7 44.17 5.98 -56.97
CA ALA A 7 43.66 5.86 -55.60
C ALA A 7 42.31 5.13 -55.67
N ALA A 8 42.32 3.86 -55.25
CA ALA A 8 41.11 3.07 -55.04
C ALA A 8 40.50 3.47 -53.68
N ALA A 9 39.29 4.03 -53.71
CA ALA A 9 38.54 4.32 -52.50
C ALA A 9 37.88 3.03 -51.99
N VAL A 10 38.38 2.51 -50.87
CA VAL A 10 37.74 1.43 -50.11
C VAL A 10 36.62 2.05 -49.29
N VAL A 11 35.37 1.79 -49.67
CA VAL A 11 34.20 2.12 -48.86
C VAL A 11 34.04 1.04 -47.80
N ILE A 12 34.40 1.36 -46.56
CA ILE A 12 34.13 0.50 -45.40
C ILE A 12 32.65 0.69 -45.04
N LEU A 13 31.83 -0.28 -45.39
CA LEU A 13 30.42 -0.34 -45.03
C LEU A 13 30.32 -0.73 -43.54
N SER A 14 30.24 0.27 -42.66
CA SER A 14 29.94 0.05 -41.24
C SER A 14 28.52 -0.47 -41.10
N ALA A 15 28.38 -1.79 -40.89
CA ALA A 15 27.13 -2.39 -40.47
C ALA A 15 26.76 -1.82 -39.08
N VAL A 16 25.85 -0.86 -39.06
CA VAL A 16 25.17 -0.42 -37.85
C VAL A 16 24.27 -1.59 -37.43
N LEU A 17 24.74 -2.37 -36.46
CA LEU A 17 23.90 -3.30 -35.70
C LEU A 17 22.85 -2.44 -35.00
N ALA A 18 21.66 -2.36 -35.59
CA ALA A 18 20.49 -1.86 -34.89
C ALA A 18 20.30 -2.73 -33.64
N PRO A 19 20.07 -2.14 -32.46
CA PRO A 19 19.71 -2.92 -31.29
C PRO A 19 18.46 -3.73 -31.66
N THR A 20 18.59 -5.06 -31.60
CA THR A 20 17.47 -5.99 -31.76
C THR A 20 16.40 -5.58 -30.76
N GLY A 21 15.32 -4.99 -31.28
CA GLY A 21 14.26 -4.40 -30.47
C GLY A 21 13.68 -5.45 -29.55
N GLN A 22 13.89 -5.25 -28.24
CA GLN A 22 13.07 -5.87 -27.23
C GLN A 22 11.63 -5.51 -27.57
N ALA A 23 10.79 -6.52 -27.81
CA ALA A 23 9.40 -6.30 -28.18
C ALA A 23 8.78 -5.34 -27.16
N ALA A 24 8.26 -4.20 -27.64
CA ALA A 24 7.72 -3.18 -26.77
C ALA A 24 6.59 -3.79 -25.92
N THR A 25 6.68 -3.68 -24.60
CA THR A 25 5.62 -4.15 -23.72
C THR A 25 4.37 -3.29 -23.96
N PRO A 26 3.18 -3.88 -24.09
CA PRO A 26 1.95 -3.12 -24.37
C PRO A 26 1.54 -2.23 -23.19
N VAL A 27 2.14 -2.43 -22.03
CA VAL A 27 1.91 -1.69 -20.79
C VAL A 27 3.24 -1.16 -20.25
N GLU A 28 3.24 0.10 -19.83
CA GLU A 28 4.26 0.70 -18.96
C GLU A 28 3.72 0.73 -17.52
N ALA A 29 4.57 0.43 -16.54
CA ALA A 29 4.21 0.52 -15.13
C ALA A 29 5.17 1.45 -14.39
N ARG A 30 4.61 2.36 -13.59
CA ARG A 30 5.36 3.27 -12.73
C ARG A 30 4.96 3.07 -11.28
N LEU A 31 5.96 2.85 -10.44
CA LEU A 31 5.79 2.82 -9.00
C LEU A 31 5.92 4.24 -8.44
N THR A 32 5.10 4.56 -7.46
CA THR A 32 5.22 5.76 -6.62
C THR A 32 4.97 5.38 -5.17
N LEU A 33 5.71 6.01 -4.27
CA LEU A 33 5.51 5.92 -2.83
C LEU A 33 4.82 7.21 -2.37
N PRO A 34 3.67 7.14 -1.68
CA PRO A 34 3.00 8.35 -1.19
C PRO A 34 3.81 9.09 -0.13
N TYR A 35 4.79 8.41 0.47
CA TYR A 35 5.70 8.91 1.49
C TYR A 35 7.13 8.53 1.12
N ASP A 36 8.06 9.46 1.32
CA ASP A 36 9.49 9.28 1.05
C ASP A 36 10.30 8.89 2.30
N HIS A 37 9.66 8.91 3.47
CA HIS A 37 10.26 8.48 4.74
C HIS A 37 9.27 7.77 5.65
N VAL A 38 9.79 6.83 6.46
CA VAL A 38 9.04 6.09 7.49
C VAL A 38 9.94 5.76 8.69
N LEU A 39 9.35 5.45 9.83
CA LEU A 39 10.10 4.87 10.95
C LEU A 39 10.47 3.40 10.68
N PRO A 40 11.51 2.88 11.35
CA PRO A 40 11.91 1.48 11.25
C PRO A 40 10.77 0.49 11.53
N GLY A 41 10.72 -0.57 10.73
CA GLY A 41 9.72 -1.62 10.79
C GLY A 41 8.35 -1.24 10.23
N ILE A 42 8.01 0.04 10.13
CA ILE A 42 6.67 0.48 9.72
C ILE A 42 6.42 0.18 8.23
N PRO A 43 5.30 -0.48 7.89
CA PRO A 43 4.94 -0.72 6.50
C PRO A 43 4.35 0.55 5.87
N PHE A 44 4.35 0.60 4.55
CA PHE A 44 3.89 1.76 3.79
C PHE A 44 3.19 1.35 2.51
N ASP A 45 2.37 2.27 1.98
CA ASP A 45 1.63 2.05 0.75
C ASP A 45 2.54 2.09 -0.48
N ILE A 46 2.27 1.20 -1.43
CA ILE A 46 2.88 1.23 -2.76
C ILE A 46 1.79 1.48 -3.78
N VAL A 47 1.96 2.49 -4.64
CA VAL A 47 1.03 2.80 -5.72
C VAL A 47 1.68 2.49 -7.05
N VAL A 48 0.99 1.74 -7.90
CA VAL A 48 1.42 1.42 -9.26
C VAL A 48 0.47 2.07 -10.25
N THR A 49 1.01 2.86 -11.16
CA THR A 49 0.30 3.41 -12.31
C THR A 49 0.63 2.59 -13.55
N TYR A 50 -0.38 1.95 -14.13
CA TYR A 50 -0.28 1.26 -15.41
C TYR A 50 -0.74 2.17 -16.52
N THR A 51 -0.03 2.20 -17.63
CA THR A 51 -0.40 2.96 -18.83
C THR A 51 -0.37 2.03 -20.04
N ASN A 52 -1.45 1.99 -20.80
CA ASN A 52 -1.48 1.27 -22.08
C ASN A 52 -0.72 2.10 -23.12
N VAL A 53 0.47 1.63 -23.50
CA VAL A 53 1.35 2.26 -24.49
C VAL A 53 1.24 1.61 -25.87
N SER A 54 0.33 0.64 -26.02
CA SER A 54 0.02 0.01 -27.31
C SER A 54 -1.06 0.77 -28.08
N ASP A 55 -1.25 0.38 -29.34
CA ASP A 55 -2.28 0.89 -30.25
C ASP A 55 -3.63 0.16 -30.12
N ARG A 56 -3.72 -0.83 -29.23
CA ARG A 56 -4.92 -1.64 -28.99
C ARG A 56 -5.34 -1.62 -27.52
N PRO A 57 -6.62 -1.89 -27.20
CA PRO A 57 -7.04 -2.00 -25.82
C PRO A 57 -6.32 -3.16 -25.10
N VAL A 58 -5.97 -2.95 -23.83
CA VAL A 58 -5.33 -3.94 -22.96
C VAL A 58 -6.17 -4.13 -21.70
N THR A 59 -6.41 -5.36 -21.28
CA THR A 59 -7.04 -5.66 -20.00
C THR A 59 -5.97 -5.92 -18.95
N ILE A 60 -6.13 -5.29 -17.78
CA ILE A 60 -5.32 -5.54 -16.59
C ILE A 60 -6.25 -6.19 -15.56
N SER A 61 -6.14 -7.50 -15.40
CA SER A 61 -6.89 -8.29 -14.41
C SER A 61 -5.94 -8.81 -13.35
N GLY A 62 -5.69 -7.96 -12.35
CA GLY A 62 -4.68 -8.24 -11.33
C GLY A 62 -3.26 -8.16 -11.89
N ALA A 63 -2.32 -7.79 -11.03
CA ALA A 63 -0.91 -7.92 -11.32
C ALA A 63 -0.32 -8.74 -10.18
N GLU A 64 0.28 -9.87 -10.54
CA GLU A 64 1.21 -10.53 -9.63
C GLU A 64 2.42 -9.64 -9.53
N ALA A 65 2.64 -9.10 -8.33
CA ALA A 65 3.80 -8.29 -8.03
C ALA A 65 4.81 -9.11 -7.25
N THR A 66 6.09 -8.96 -7.60
CA THR A 66 7.22 -9.40 -6.80
C THR A 66 8.03 -8.16 -6.43
N LEU A 67 8.30 -7.99 -5.13
CA LEU A 67 9.05 -6.84 -4.63
C LEU A 67 10.56 -7.04 -4.83
N VAL A 68 11.22 -6.01 -5.32
CA VAL A 68 12.68 -5.95 -5.44
C VAL A 68 13.18 -4.79 -4.59
N VAL A 69 14.07 -5.09 -3.64
CA VAL A 69 14.61 -4.11 -2.69
C VAL A 69 16.11 -3.97 -2.89
N THR A 70 16.56 -2.73 -3.09
CA THR A 70 17.96 -2.32 -2.96
C THR A 70 18.20 -1.82 -1.55
N PHE A 71 19.08 -2.49 -0.80
CA PHE A 71 19.40 -2.22 0.60
C PHE A 71 20.41 -1.07 0.76
N PRO A 72 20.51 -0.49 1.98
CA PRO A 72 21.61 0.40 2.35
C PRO A 72 22.95 -0.31 2.13
N GLY A 73 23.72 0.16 1.15
CA GLY A 73 24.96 -0.52 0.69
C GLY A 73 24.91 -1.02 -0.75
N GLY A 74 23.75 -0.98 -1.41
CA GLY A 74 23.59 -1.23 -2.85
C GLY A 74 23.29 -2.68 -3.23
N GLU A 75 23.31 -3.61 -2.29
CA GLU A 75 22.83 -4.98 -2.53
C GLU A 75 21.36 -4.96 -2.95
N THR A 76 20.98 -5.70 -3.97
CA THR A 76 19.58 -5.81 -4.41
C THR A 76 19.09 -7.24 -4.25
N LYS A 77 17.91 -7.43 -3.65
CA LYS A 77 17.26 -8.74 -3.49
C LYS A 77 15.84 -8.72 -4.02
N VAL A 78 15.44 -9.83 -4.59
CA VAL A 78 14.04 -10.16 -4.84
C VAL A 78 13.47 -10.67 -3.51
N MET A 79 12.37 -10.09 -3.07
CA MET A 79 11.70 -10.45 -1.82
C MET A 79 10.65 -11.51 -2.12
N HIS A 80 10.88 -12.71 -1.59
CA HIS A 80 9.98 -13.84 -1.72
C HIS A 80 8.94 -13.84 -0.59
N ASN A 81 8.02 -14.80 -0.55
CA ASN A 81 7.25 -15.10 0.65
C ASN A 81 8.08 -16.07 1.52
N PRO A 82 8.27 -15.82 2.83
CA PRO A 82 9.03 -16.75 3.65
C PRO A 82 8.23 -18.01 4.00
N ASP A 83 6.91 -18.01 3.74
CA ASP A 83 6.10 -19.23 3.74
C ASP A 83 6.25 -19.93 2.38
N PRO A 84 6.91 -21.10 2.32
CA PRO A 84 7.14 -21.83 1.07
C PRO A 84 5.87 -22.44 0.46
N GLU A 85 4.77 -22.50 1.21
CA GLU A 85 3.47 -22.94 0.70
C GLU A 85 2.62 -21.77 0.19
N ALA A 86 3.01 -20.54 0.51
CA ALA A 86 2.35 -19.34 0.03
C ALA A 86 2.95 -18.89 -1.30
N HIS A 87 2.11 -18.42 -2.22
CA HIS A 87 2.58 -17.85 -3.47
C HIS A 87 3.45 -16.61 -3.18
N ASP A 88 4.63 -16.54 -3.80
CA ASP A 88 5.52 -15.36 -3.81
C ASP A 88 4.87 -14.12 -4.45
N GLN A 89 3.81 -14.38 -5.22
CA GLN A 89 3.13 -13.46 -6.10
C GLN A 89 1.87 -12.93 -5.42
N TRP A 90 1.84 -11.61 -5.21
CA TRP A 90 0.72 -10.94 -4.57
C TRP A 90 -0.10 -10.21 -5.61
N THR A 91 -1.42 -10.29 -5.49
CA THR A 91 -2.32 -9.49 -6.31
C THR A 91 -2.41 -8.10 -5.69
N LEU A 92 -1.93 -7.08 -6.40
CA LEU A 92 -2.28 -5.70 -6.05
C LEU A 92 -3.81 -5.59 -5.99
N GLN A 93 -4.37 -4.89 -4.99
CA GLN A 93 -5.81 -4.77 -4.85
C GLN A 93 -6.39 -4.18 -6.15
N SER A 94 -7.01 -5.05 -6.96
CA SER A 94 -7.79 -4.64 -8.12
C SER A 94 -9.25 -4.84 -7.75
N LEU A 95 -9.99 -3.73 -7.64
CA LEU A 95 -11.41 -3.80 -7.37
C LEU A 95 -12.15 -4.60 -8.46
N LEU A 96 -11.70 -4.52 -9.72
CA LEU A 96 -12.19 -5.29 -10.87
C LEU A 96 -11.12 -5.31 -11.99
N PRO A 97 -11.14 -6.27 -12.93
CA PRO A 97 -10.42 -6.16 -14.20
C PRO A 97 -10.70 -4.82 -14.87
N SER A 98 -9.66 -4.15 -15.35
CA SER A 98 -9.78 -2.83 -15.98
C SER A 98 -9.26 -2.90 -17.42
N ARG A 99 -10.14 -2.57 -18.38
CA ARG A 99 -9.77 -2.48 -19.79
C ARG A 99 -9.31 -1.06 -20.12
N LEU A 100 -8.02 -0.89 -20.39
CA LEU A 100 -7.38 0.37 -20.79
C LEU A 100 -7.41 0.53 -22.30
N GLN A 101 -7.98 1.64 -22.78
CA GLN A 101 -7.81 2.07 -24.17
C GLN A 101 -6.37 2.57 -24.42
N PRO A 102 -5.91 2.68 -25.69
CA PRO A 102 -4.62 3.28 -26.01
C PRO A 102 -4.43 4.64 -25.33
N GLY A 103 -3.31 4.80 -24.61
CA GLY A 103 -2.95 6.01 -23.86
C GLY A 103 -3.68 6.20 -22.53
N GLN A 104 -4.59 5.30 -22.12
CA GLN A 104 -5.22 5.38 -20.80
C GLN A 104 -4.33 4.81 -19.71
N SER A 105 -4.50 5.37 -18.50
CA SER A 105 -3.82 4.92 -17.30
C SER A 105 -4.81 4.52 -16.20
N MET A 106 -4.37 3.63 -15.32
CA MET A 106 -5.05 3.28 -14.08
C MET A 106 -4.06 3.18 -12.93
N GLN A 107 -4.57 3.27 -11.70
CA GLN A 107 -3.78 3.11 -10.49
C GLN A 107 -4.30 1.96 -9.65
N GLN A 108 -3.37 1.16 -9.13
CA GLN A 108 -3.60 0.16 -8.09
C GLN A 108 -2.68 0.44 -6.91
N ALA A 109 -3.05 -0.02 -5.72
CA ALA A 109 -2.22 0.08 -4.54
C ALA A 109 -2.08 -1.26 -3.84
N ALA A 110 -0.93 -1.47 -3.19
CA ALA A 110 -0.80 -2.38 -2.07
C ALA A 110 -0.94 -1.54 -0.79
N SER A 111 -2.04 -1.75 -0.05
CA SER A 111 -2.27 -1.11 1.24
C SER A 111 -1.47 -1.80 2.35
N TRP A 112 -1.11 -1.03 3.38
CA TRP A 112 -0.42 -1.59 4.54
C TRP A 112 -1.37 -2.09 5.65
N ASP A 113 -2.67 -1.82 5.63
CA ASP A 113 -3.56 -2.23 6.74
C ASP A 113 -4.32 -3.56 6.51
N HIS A 114 -4.34 -4.06 5.26
CA HIS A 114 -5.11 -5.24 4.85
C HIS A 114 -4.19 -6.33 4.32
N GLY A 115 -3.82 -7.26 5.21
CA GLY A 115 -3.16 -8.51 4.82
C GLY A 115 -1.94 -8.25 3.96
N ILE A 116 -1.10 -7.29 4.38
CA ILE A 116 0.03 -6.82 3.57
C ILE A 116 0.86 -8.02 3.12
N PRO A 117 1.37 -7.99 1.88
CA PRO A 117 2.39 -8.90 1.43
C PRO A 117 3.44 -9.18 2.49
N SER A 118 3.82 -10.45 2.59
CA SER A 118 4.90 -11.00 3.39
C SER A 118 6.24 -10.24 3.33
N TRP A 119 6.38 -9.22 2.49
CA TRP A 119 7.60 -8.46 2.26
C TRP A 119 8.01 -7.53 3.41
N PHE A 120 7.06 -6.99 4.18
CA PHE A 120 7.38 -6.15 5.34
C PHE A 120 7.67 -6.97 6.61
N ILE A 121 7.70 -8.30 6.49
CA ILE A 121 8.02 -9.23 7.59
C ILE A 121 9.50 -9.61 7.58
N TYR A 122 10.27 -9.11 6.62
CA TYR A 122 11.70 -9.37 6.53
C TYR A 122 12.49 -8.41 7.42
N PRO A 123 13.24 -8.92 8.42
CA PRO A 123 14.07 -8.11 9.31
C PRO A 123 15.05 -7.22 8.56
N SER A 124 15.61 -7.72 7.45
CA SER A 124 16.56 -6.99 6.62
C SER A 124 15.99 -5.68 6.03
N PHE A 125 14.67 -5.59 5.90
CA PHE A 125 13.96 -4.43 5.35
C PHE A 125 13.34 -3.53 6.42
N SER A 126 13.70 -3.74 7.69
CA SER A 126 13.09 -3.04 8.82
C SER A 126 14.00 -1.98 9.46
N GLY A 127 15.31 -2.00 9.20
CA GLY A 127 16.27 -1.08 9.83
C GLY A 127 16.39 0.29 9.15
N PRO A 128 17.04 1.27 9.82
CA PRO A 128 17.31 2.59 9.23
C PRO A 128 18.17 2.53 7.97
N GLY A 129 17.92 3.46 7.03
CA GLY A 129 18.73 3.66 5.84
C GLY A 129 17.91 4.04 4.60
N ALA A 130 18.60 4.30 3.49
CA ALA A 130 17.98 4.57 2.20
C ALA A 130 17.83 3.26 1.41
N TYR A 131 16.60 2.95 1.02
CA TYR A 131 16.23 1.76 0.28
C TYR A 131 15.72 2.13 -1.11
N GLY A 132 16.00 1.29 -2.10
CA GLY A 132 15.39 1.36 -3.43
C GLY A 132 14.29 0.32 -3.57
N ILE A 133 13.12 0.73 -4.06
CA ILE A 133 11.93 -0.11 -4.21
C ILE A 133 11.57 -0.20 -5.69
N ALA A 134 11.47 -1.42 -6.20
CA ALA A 134 10.91 -1.70 -7.53
C ALA A 134 9.96 -2.90 -7.45
N LEU A 135 9.07 -3.01 -8.43
CA LEU A 135 8.22 -4.18 -8.60
C LEU A 135 8.50 -4.85 -9.94
N GLU A 136 8.56 -6.17 -9.92
CA GLU A 136 8.41 -7.00 -11.10
C GLU A 136 6.95 -7.45 -11.17
N LEU A 137 6.27 -7.04 -12.23
CA LEU A 137 4.83 -7.20 -12.40
C LEU A 137 4.57 -8.17 -13.54
N ARG A 138 3.74 -9.19 -13.30
CA ARG A 138 3.17 -10.00 -14.37
C ARG A 138 1.74 -9.52 -14.59
N VAL A 139 1.52 -8.93 -15.77
CA VAL A 139 0.22 -8.40 -16.17
C VAL A 139 -0.44 -9.42 -17.09
N GLY A 140 -1.60 -9.94 -16.69
CA GLY A 140 -2.36 -10.95 -17.45
C GLY A 140 -3.72 -10.46 -17.91
N ASP A 141 -4.32 -11.21 -18.85
CA ASP A 141 -5.75 -11.10 -19.18
C ASP A 141 -6.62 -11.96 -18.22
N GLU A 142 -7.94 -12.00 -18.44
CA GLU A 142 -8.98 -12.46 -17.50
C GLU A 142 -8.77 -13.87 -16.90
N PHE A 143 -7.78 -14.64 -17.38
CA PHE A 143 -7.47 -16.00 -16.92
C PHE A 143 -6.01 -16.20 -16.43
N PHE A 144 -5.29 -15.12 -16.08
CA PHE A 144 -3.90 -15.14 -15.59
C PHE A 144 -2.84 -15.55 -16.63
N ASP A 145 -3.17 -15.62 -17.91
CA ASP A 145 -2.13 -15.74 -18.94
C ASP A 145 -1.38 -14.41 -19.03
N PRO A 146 -0.09 -14.35 -18.66
CA PRO A 146 0.64 -13.10 -18.61
C PRO A 146 0.82 -12.53 -20.03
N ILE A 147 0.19 -11.39 -20.30
CA ILE A 147 0.38 -10.58 -21.50
C ILE A 147 1.83 -10.12 -21.59
N CYS A 148 2.41 -9.70 -20.45
CA CYS A 148 3.82 -9.31 -20.36
C CYS A 148 4.33 -9.27 -18.91
N ALA A 149 5.64 -9.40 -18.76
CA ALA A 149 6.36 -9.01 -17.56
C ALA A 149 6.82 -7.54 -17.70
N VAL A 150 6.54 -6.72 -16.69
CA VAL A 150 6.91 -5.30 -16.64
C VAL A 150 7.65 -5.05 -15.34
N ARG A 151 8.83 -4.43 -15.41
CA ARG A 151 9.56 -3.98 -14.21
C ARG A 151 9.40 -2.48 -14.06
N THR A 152 9.02 -2.03 -12.86
CA THR A 152 8.96 -0.60 -12.57
C THR A 152 10.35 -0.02 -12.40
N PRO A 153 10.53 1.30 -12.63
CA PRO A 153 11.72 2.01 -12.13
C PRO A 153 11.86 1.86 -10.61
N THR A 154 13.10 1.98 -10.12
CA THR A 154 13.39 2.01 -8.69
C THR A 154 13.03 3.38 -8.11
N VAL A 155 12.27 3.40 -7.02
CA VAL A 155 11.93 4.59 -6.24
C VAL A 155 12.58 4.49 -4.86
N ALA A 156 13.12 5.60 -4.36
CA ALA A 156 13.77 5.60 -3.06
C ALA A 156 12.76 5.79 -1.91
N ILE A 157 13.02 5.15 -0.78
CA ILE A 157 12.41 5.44 0.52
C ILE A 157 13.47 5.50 1.60
N THR A 158 13.31 6.42 2.54
CA THR A 158 14.21 6.56 3.69
C THR A 158 13.57 5.98 4.94
N VAL A 159 14.12 4.89 5.46
CA VAL A 159 13.80 4.44 6.81
C VAL A 159 14.63 5.28 7.79
N MET A 160 13.95 6.10 8.58
CA MET A 160 14.60 7.09 9.45
C MET A 160 15.36 6.43 10.59
N GLU A 161 16.44 7.07 11.05
CA GLU A 161 17.03 6.75 12.35
C GLU A 161 16.05 7.20 13.45
N PRO A 162 15.54 6.30 14.28
CA PRO A 162 14.57 6.67 15.31
C PRO A 162 15.28 7.43 16.44
N VAL A 163 14.59 8.37 17.07
CA VAL A 163 15.14 9.22 18.15
C VAL A 163 14.20 9.24 19.35
N GLY A 164 14.73 9.57 20.53
CA GLY A 164 13.93 9.68 21.75
C GLY A 164 13.13 8.41 22.03
N ILE A 165 11.83 8.55 22.32
CA ILE A 165 10.97 7.42 22.65
C ILE A 165 10.84 6.40 21.51
N ASP A 166 10.88 6.86 20.25
CA ASP A 166 10.79 5.97 19.10
C ASP A 166 12.01 5.04 19.00
N ALA A 167 13.19 5.50 19.43
CA ALA A 167 14.40 4.67 19.48
C ALA A 167 14.27 3.55 20.53
N GLU A 168 13.65 3.86 21.67
CA GLU A 168 13.40 2.89 22.73
C GLU A 168 12.37 1.83 22.29
N ILE A 169 11.27 2.27 21.66
CA ILE A 169 10.26 1.38 21.08
C ILE A 169 10.88 0.48 20.01
N TRP A 170 11.65 1.06 19.09
CA TRP A 170 12.32 0.31 18.03
C TRP A 170 13.26 -0.77 18.58
N LYS A 171 14.12 -0.43 19.55
CA LYS A 171 15.02 -1.40 20.20
C LYS A 171 14.25 -2.58 20.81
N ARG A 172 13.08 -2.31 21.36
CA ARG A 172 12.21 -3.36 21.92
C ARG A 172 11.56 -4.20 20.83
N MET A 173 11.09 -3.58 19.75
CA MET A 173 10.60 -4.32 18.58
C MET A 173 11.68 -5.24 17.99
N GLN A 174 12.93 -4.78 17.89
CA GLN A 174 14.06 -5.61 17.47
C GLN A 174 14.22 -6.83 18.39
N THR A 175 14.13 -6.64 19.69
CA THR A 175 14.24 -7.74 20.67
C THR A 175 13.07 -8.73 20.58
N ILE A 176 11.85 -8.24 20.33
CA ILE A 176 10.62 -9.04 20.34
C ILE A 176 10.39 -9.79 19.02
N SER A 177 10.70 -9.14 17.91
CA SER A 177 10.23 -9.53 16.58
C SER A 177 11.29 -9.42 15.49
N ASP A 178 12.54 -9.11 15.84
CA ASP A 178 13.60 -8.79 14.89
C ASP A 178 13.22 -7.61 13.97
N GLY A 179 12.49 -6.64 14.55
CA GLY A 179 12.09 -5.41 13.87
C GLY A 179 10.84 -5.53 12.99
N LYS A 180 10.17 -6.68 13.00
CA LYS A 180 8.98 -6.92 12.17
C LYS A 180 7.74 -6.24 12.79
N TRP A 181 7.17 -5.29 12.07
CA TRP A 181 5.91 -4.64 12.49
C TRP A 181 4.65 -5.33 11.97
N SER A 182 4.73 -6.06 10.85
CA SER A 182 3.55 -6.38 10.04
C SER A 182 2.40 -7.02 10.84
N ASP A 183 1.19 -6.80 10.36
CA ASP A 183 -0.07 -7.28 10.94
C ASP A 183 -0.04 -8.77 11.35
N ILE A 184 0.62 -9.63 10.59
CA ILE A 184 0.72 -11.08 10.86
C ILE A 184 1.88 -11.42 11.80
N SER A 185 2.92 -10.60 11.92
CA SER A 185 4.13 -10.97 12.68
C SER A 185 4.21 -10.32 14.06
N PHE A 186 3.86 -9.04 14.18
CA PHE A 186 3.90 -8.32 15.47
C PHE A 186 2.66 -8.63 16.31
N GLN A 187 1.47 -8.56 15.73
CA GLN A 187 0.20 -8.77 16.46
C GLN A 187 -0.10 -10.24 16.75
N ALA A 188 0.49 -11.18 16.01
CA ALA A 188 0.29 -12.60 16.27
C ALA A 188 1.03 -13.10 17.52
N THR A 189 1.93 -12.30 18.09
CA THR A 189 2.69 -12.68 19.27
C THR A 189 2.20 -11.94 20.52
N LYS A 190 2.14 -12.66 21.65
CA LYS A 190 1.81 -12.03 22.95
C LYS A 190 2.74 -10.86 23.30
N PRO A 191 4.08 -10.95 23.09
CA PRO A 191 4.97 -9.83 23.39
C PRO A 191 4.78 -8.64 22.46
N GLY A 192 4.49 -8.85 21.17
CA GLY A 192 4.21 -7.75 20.24
C GLY A 192 2.91 -7.01 20.60
N MET A 193 1.84 -7.74 20.91
CA MET A 193 0.60 -7.13 21.41
C MET A 193 0.80 -6.39 22.74
N ALA A 194 1.62 -6.91 23.65
CA ALA A 194 1.94 -6.21 24.89
C ALA A 194 2.69 -4.89 24.64
N LEU A 195 3.64 -4.86 23.70
CA LEU A 195 4.30 -3.63 23.30
C LEU A 195 3.33 -2.65 22.61
N ALA A 196 2.45 -3.14 21.73
CA ALA A 196 1.43 -2.31 21.10
C ALA A 196 0.50 -1.65 22.14
N ASP A 197 0.03 -2.42 23.13
CA ASP A 197 -0.77 -1.88 24.23
C ASP A 197 0.01 -0.87 25.08
N GLU A 198 1.30 -1.08 25.28
CA GLU A 198 2.15 -0.13 26.00
C GLU A 198 2.29 1.19 25.24
N ILE A 199 2.60 1.14 23.94
CA ILE A 199 2.68 2.35 23.09
C ILE A 199 1.36 3.11 23.16
N ARG A 200 0.23 2.39 23.06
CA ARG A 200 -1.11 2.98 23.12
C ARG A 200 -1.39 3.68 24.46
N GLN A 201 -0.90 3.14 25.57
CA GLN A 201 -1.22 3.62 26.92
C GLN A 201 -0.25 4.66 27.45
N PHE A 202 1.05 4.53 27.13
CA PHE A 202 2.11 5.27 27.81
C PHE A 202 2.94 6.15 26.88
N HIS A 203 2.90 5.91 25.56
CA HIS A 203 3.71 6.65 24.59
C HIS A 203 2.86 7.24 23.45
N PRO A 204 1.79 7.99 23.73
CA PRO A 204 0.92 8.57 22.70
C PRO A 204 1.63 9.61 21.81
N GLU A 205 2.80 10.11 22.21
CA GLU A 205 3.67 11.01 21.44
C GLU A 205 4.56 10.30 20.41
N SER A 206 4.69 8.97 20.49
CA SER A 206 5.50 8.18 19.57
C SER A 206 4.98 8.22 18.13
N GLY A 207 5.87 8.24 17.15
CA GLY A 207 5.49 8.09 15.74
C GLY A 207 4.93 6.70 15.40
N TYR A 208 5.13 5.70 16.26
CA TYR A 208 4.51 4.37 16.14
C TYR A 208 3.04 4.36 16.60
N TYR A 209 2.62 5.30 17.45
CA TYR A 209 1.27 5.37 18.01
C TYR A 209 0.13 5.34 16.96
N PRO A 210 0.13 6.16 15.89
CA PRO A 210 -0.97 6.14 14.92
C PRO A 210 -1.10 4.77 14.21
N TYR A 211 0.00 4.05 14.02
CA TYR A 211 -0.03 2.70 13.43
C TYR A 211 -0.63 1.69 14.39
N VAL A 212 -0.28 1.75 15.69
CA VAL A 212 -0.88 0.91 16.73
C VAL A 212 -2.39 1.07 16.76
N LEU A 213 -2.89 2.30 16.71
CA LEU A 213 -4.33 2.55 16.74
C LEU A 213 -5.06 2.03 15.50
N ALA A 214 -4.42 2.12 14.33
CA ALA A 214 -4.96 1.60 13.09
C ALA A 214 -4.94 0.06 13.00
N LEU A 215 -4.30 -0.65 13.95
CA LEU A 215 -4.35 -2.11 14.00
C LEU A 215 -5.75 -2.59 14.39
N ARG A 216 -6.39 -3.36 13.49
CA ARG A 216 -7.74 -3.88 13.69
C ARG A 216 -7.91 -4.69 14.97
N ALA A 217 -6.88 -5.43 15.38
CA ALA A 217 -6.88 -6.21 16.62
C ALA A 217 -7.10 -5.33 17.88
N LEU A 218 -6.72 -4.05 17.81
CA LEU A 218 -6.71 -3.14 18.96
C LEU A 218 -7.94 -2.24 19.02
N HIS A 219 -8.47 -1.77 17.88
CA HIS A 219 -9.66 -0.91 17.92
C HIS A 219 -10.99 -1.70 17.92
N ARG A 220 -10.98 -3.00 17.55
CA ARG A 220 -12.13 -3.95 17.55
C ARG A 220 -13.42 -3.46 16.85
N GLY A 221 -13.35 -2.31 16.18
CA GLY A 221 -14.51 -1.61 15.63
C GLY A 221 -15.46 -1.04 16.70
N ASP A 222 -15.06 -0.86 17.96
CA ASP A 222 -15.97 -0.42 19.03
C ASP A 222 -15.97 1.11 19.24
N ARG A 223 -17.05 1.65 19.82
CA ARG A 223 -17.19 3.08 20.12
C ARG A 223 -16.10 3.67 21.00
N ASN A 224 -15.46 2.88 21.85
CA ASN A 224 -14.47 3.39 22.82
C ASN A 224 -13.15 3.73 22.12
N SER A 225 -12.89 3.13 20.96
CA SER A 225 -11.73 3.44 20.12
C SER A 225 -11.83 4.78 19.38
N ILE A 226 -13.06 5.27 19.10
CA ILE A 226 -13.30 6.43 18.24
C ILE A 226 -12.54 7.69 18.71
N PRO A 227 -12.60 8.11 19.99
CA PRO A 227 -11.91 9.33 20.42
C PRO A 227 -10.40 9.28 20.18
N ALA A 228 -9.75 8.16 20.48
CA ALA A 228 -8.30 8.00 20.30
C ALA A 228 -7.91 7.99 18.81
N LEU A 229 -8.73 7.35 17.95
CA LEU A 229 -8.51 7.36 16.49
C LEU A 229 -8.58 8.78 15.92
N LEU A 230 -9.57 9.57 16.33
CA LEU A 230 -9.76 10.93 15.84
C LEU A 230 -8.70 11.90 16.39
N GLU A 231 -8.35 11.78 17.67
CA GLU A 231 -7.26 12.56 18.26
C GLU A 231 -5.93 12.27 17.55
N ALA A 232 -5.65 10.99 17.26
CA ALA A 232 -4.46 10.63 16.51
C ALA A 232 -4.50 11.12 15.07
N ALA A 233 -5.66 11.10 14.41
CA ALA A 233 -5.79 11.61 13.05
C ALA A 233 -5.45 13.12 12.98
N ASP A 234 -5.93 13.90 13.95
CA ASP A 234 -5.64 15.34 14.08
C ASP A 234 -4.15 15.61 14.40
N ARG A 235 -3.55 14.81 15.27
CA ARG A 235 -2.15 14.99 15.69
C ARG A 235 -1.12 14.50 14.66
N PHE A 236 -1.47 13.50 13.85
CA PHE A 236 -0.57 12.81 12.95
C PHE A 236 -1.02 12.88 11.49
N GLU A 237 -1.51 14.04 11.04
CA GLU A 237 -2.00 14.25 9.65
C GLU A 237 -0.96 13.94 8.56
N THR A 238 0.33 14.07 8.88
CA THR A 238 1.43 13.76 7.95
C THR A 238 1.85 12.29 7.96
N SER A 239 1.31 11.49 8.88
CA SER A 239 1.66 10.07 9.01
C SER A 239 1.04 9.24 7.87
N PRO A 240 1.77 8.24 7.34
CA PRO A 240 1.18 7.19 6.50
C PRO A 240 -0.04 6.48 7.08
N ALA A 241 -0.22 6.52 8.39
CA ALA A 241 -1.40 5.96 9.04
C ALA A 241 -2.63 6.89 9.04
N TYR A 242 -2.48 8.18 8.72
CA TYR A 242 -3.58 9.16 8.74
C TYR A 242 -4.86 8.72 7.98
N PRO A 243 -4.81 8.32 6.69
CA PRO A 243 -6.02 7.90 5.97
C PRO A 243 -6.67 6.66 6.60
N TYR A 244 -5.85 5.80 7.22
CA TYR A 244 -6.30 4.59 7.90
C TYR A 244 -6.97 4.88 9.24
N LEU A 245 -6.52 5.89 9.98
CA LEU A 245 -7.17 6.33 11.22
C LEU A 245 -8.59 6.86 10.97
N LEU A 246 -8.76 7.70 9.94
CA LEU A 246 -10.07 8.22 9.53
C LEU A 246 -11.01 7.08 9.11
N LYS A 247 -10.51 6.15 8.29
CA LYS A 247 -11.24 4.96 7.88
C LYS A 247 -11.62 4.09 9.07
N ALA A 248 -10.68 3.81 9.99
CA ALA A 248 -10.93 3.00 11.18
C ALA A 248 -11.99 3.64 12.09
N ALA A 249 -11.96 4.97 12.26
CA ALA A 249 -13.00 5.69 12.97
C ALA A 249 -14.37 5.52 12.29
N ALA A 250 -14.42 5.67 10.96
CA ALA A 250 -15.63 5.45 10.17
C ALA A 250 -16.16 4.00 10.28
N ASP A 251 -15.27 3.01 10.24
CA ASP A 251 -15.58 1.59 10.41
C ASP A 251 -16.18 1.32 11.80
N SER A 252 -15.58 1.87 12.87
CA SER A 252 -16.11 1.78 14.23
C SER A 252 -17.48 2.44 14.34
N GLY A 253 -17.66 3.64 13.78
CA GLY A 253 -18.95 4.31 13.73
C GLY A 253 -20.02 3.49 13.00
N ARG A 254 -19.67 2.90 11.84
CA ARG A 254 -20.59 2.04 11.09
C ARG A 254 -20.99 0.81 11.90
N TYR A 255 -20.04 0.16 12.58
CA TYR A 255 -20.32 -0.98 13.45
C TYR A 255 -21.30 -0.62 14.58
N GLU A 256 -21.11 0.53 15.21
CA GLU A 256 -22.02 1.03 16.25
C GLU A 256 -23.40 1.36 15.70
N ALA A 257 -23.49 1.92 14.49
CA ALA A 257 -24.76 2.16 13.81
C ALA A 257 -25.56 0.87 13.62
N TRP A 258 -24.90 -0.19 13.13
CA TRP A 258 -25.51 -1.51 12.98
C TRP A 258 -25.89 -2.15 14.31
N THR A 259 -25.07 -1.94 15.35
CA THR A 259 -25.35 -2.44 16.69
C THR A 259 -26.57 -1.76 17.30
N ALA A 260 -26.69 -0.43 17.15
CA ALA A 260 -27.86 0.33 17.57
C ALA A 260 -29.12 -0.08 16.79
N GLU A 261 -29.02 -0.26 15.45
CA GLU A 261 -30.13 -0.75 14.62
C GLU A 261 -30.65 -2.10 15.13
N ARG A 262 -29.76 -3.06 15.43
CA ARG A 262 -30.15 -4.38 15.96
C ARG A 262 -30.81 -4.31 17.34
N ARG A 263 -30.51 -3.29 18.13
CA ARG A 263 -31.12 -3.04 19.45
C ARG A 263 -32.45 -2.29 19.35
N GLY A 264 -32.85 -1.84 18.16
CA GLY A 264 -34.04 -1.02 17.95
C GLY A 264 -33.86 0.46 18.33
N ASP A 265 -32.61 0.91 18.51
CA ASP A 265 -32.31 2.33 18.78
C ASP A 265 -32.03 3.08 17.47
N GLU A 266 -33.11 3.50 16.81
CA GLU A 266 -33.02 4.16 15.50
C GLU A 266 -32.33 5.53 15.58
N THR A 267 -32.46 6.24 16.71
CA THR A 267 -31.84 7.56 16.90
C THR A 267 -30.32 7.42 16.94
N GLU A 268 -29.82 6.48 17.76
CA GLU A 268 -28.39 6.22 17.86
C GLU A 268 -27.85 5.60 16.56
N ALA A 269 -28.62 4.76 15.87
CA ALA A 269 -28.25 4.21 14.57
C ALA A 269 -28.04 5.31 13.50
N VAL A 270 -28.99 6.25 13.36
CA VAL A 270 -28.88 7.37 12.42
C VAL A 270 -27.69 8.26 12.75
N LYS A 271 -27.47 8.56 14.04
CA LYS A 271 -26.31 9.34 14.51
C LYS A 271 -25.00 8.70 14.05
N TYR A 272 -24.82 7.40 14.31
CA TYR A 272 -23.57 6.73 13.95
C TYR A 272 -23.42 6.49 12.44
N PHE A 273 -24.50 6.26 11.68
CA PHE A 273 -24.39 6.20 10.22
C PHE A 273 -23.96 7.55 9.62
N LYS A 274 -24.46 8.68 10.15
CA LYS A 274 -24.02 10.02 9.73
C LYS A 274 -22.56 10.28 10.10
N PHE A 275 -22.17 9.88 11.31
CA PHE A 275 -20.76 9.95 11.76
C PHE A 275 -19.86 9.16 10.80
N ALA A 276 -20.18 7.89 10.52
CA ALA A 276 -19.39 7.04 9.63
C ALA A 276 -19.33 7.61 8.21
N GLN A 277 -20.46 8.11 7.69
CA GLN A 277 -20.51 8.78 6.40
C GLN A 277 -19.54 9.97 6.32
N SER A 278 -19.44 10.78 7.37
CA SER A 278 -18.51 11.92 7.41
C SER A 278 -17.06 11.44 7.30
N TYR A 279 -16.65 10.51 8.16
CA TYR A 279 -15.25 10.08 8.21
C TYR A 279 -14.82 9.21 7.03
N TYR A 280 -15.74 8.49 6.36
CA TYR A 280 -15.42 7.90 5.06
C TYR A 280 -15.17 8.98 4.00
N ARG A 281 -15.90 10.10 4.01
CA ARG A 281 -15.63 11.21 3.08
C ARG A 281 -14.28 11.86 3.39
N ASP A 282 -13.94 12.03 4.66
CA ASP A 282 -12.65 12.59 5.07
C ASP A 282 -11.51 11.65 4.64
N ALA A 283 -11.66 10.33 4.83
CA ALA A 283 -10.72 9.34 4.35
C ALA A 283 -10.54 9.40 2.81
N LEU A 284 -11.63 9.59 2.05
CA LEU A 284 -11.57 9.77 0.60
C LEU A 284 -10.91 11.10 0.19
N ALA A 285 -11.07 12.15 0.99
CA ALA A 285 -10.48 13.47 0.75
C ALA A 285 -8.95 13.44 0.86
N THR A 286 -8.37 12.47 1.58
CA THR A 286 -6.91 12.25 1.62
C THR A 286 -6.31 11.87 0.27
N LYS A 287 -7.14 11.40 -0.68
CA LYS A 287 -6.72 10.86 -1.99
C LYS A 287 -5.79 9.64 -1.89
N SER A 288 -5.72 8.97 -0.74
CA SER A 288 -5.02 7.70 -0.60
C SER A 288 -5.67 6.65 -1.50
N ILE A 289 -4.92 6.16 -2.50
CA ILE A 289 -5.36 5.09 -3.40
C ILE A 289 -5.60 3.79 -2.62
N ALA A 290 -4.79 3.55 -1.58
CA ALA A 290 -4.83 2.36 -0.76
C ALA A 290 -6.12 2.26 0.08
N VAL A 291 -6.61 3.38 0.60
CA VAL A 291 -7.84 3.42 1.41
C VAL A 291 -9.12 3.63 0.58
N ARG A 292 -9.00 4.21 -0.63
CA ARG A 292 -10.14 4.64 -1.46
C ARG A 292 -11.19 3.56 -1.64
N ALA A 293 -10.77 2.37 -2.05
CA ALA A 293 -11.67 1.26 -2.38
C ALA A 293 -12.61 0.90 -1.21
N GLU A 294 -12.02 0.75 -0.02
CA GLU A 294 -12.74 0.36 1.18
C GLU A 294 -13.56 1.52 1.75
N ALA A 295 -13.05 2.74 1.67
CA ALA A 295 -13.80 3.93 2.08
C ALA A 295 -15.01 4.17 1.19
N GLU A 296 -14.92 3.95 -0.14
CA GLU A 296 -16.06 4.01 -1.06
C GLU A 296 -17.11 2.92 -0.74
N LEU A 297 -16.68 1.69 -0.49
CA LEU A 297 -17.58 0.60 -0.09
C LEU A 297 -18.25 0.89 1.25
N GLY A 298 -17.47 1.35 2.24
CA GLY A 298 -17.94 1.79 3.54
C GLY A 298 -19.00 2.89 3.42
N LEU A 299 -18.72 3.92 2.63
CA LEU A 299 -19.62 5.02 2.34
C LEU A 299 -20.93 4.53 1.73
N ARG A 300 -20.89 3.66 0.72
CA ARG A 300 -22.10 3.05 0.14
C ARG A 300 -22.96 2.35 1.19
N HIS A 301 -22.35 1.52 2.04
CA HIS A 301 -23.09 0.82 3.10
C HIS A 301 -23.71 1.79 4.12
N THR A 302 -23.05 2.93 4.42
CA THR A 302 -23.64 3.94 5.32
C THR A 302 -24.83 4.67 4.69
N VAL A 303 -24.77 4.97 3.39
CA VAL A 303 -25.90 5.57 2.65
C VAL A 303 -27.09 4.62 2.64
N GLU A 304 -26.86 3.36 2.28
CA GLU A 304 -27.90 2.32 2.33
C GLU A 304 -28.47 2.15 3.74
N GLY A 305 -27.63 2.30 4.78
CA GLY A 305 -28.04 2.30 6.18
C GLY A 305 -29.02 3.41 6.51
N LEU A 306 -28.67 4.65 6.16
CA LEU A 306 -29.53 5.81 6.36
C LEU A 306 -30.85 5.69 5.59
N ASP A 307 -30.81 5.19 4.36
CA ASP A 307 -32.02 4.97 3.55
C ASP A 307 -32.95 3.95 4.18
N ARG A 308 -32.43 2.87 4.77
CA ARG A 308 -33.24 1.91 5.53
C ARG A 308 -33.85 2.54 6.77
N MET A 309 -33.11 3.34 7.53
CA MET A 309 -33.63 4.04 8.72
C MET A 309 -34.75 5.03 8.34
N ALA A 310 -34.56 5.79 7.27
CA ALA A 310 -35.57 6.74 6.79
C ALA A 310 -36.87 6.06 6.34
N LYS A 311 -36.80 4.81 5.87
CA LYS A 311 -37.99 4.01 5.51
C LYS A 311 -38.72 3.46 6.73
N LYS A 312 -38.04 3.16 7.85
CA LYS A 312 -38.67 2.68 9.10
C LYS A 312 -39.44 3.79 9.84
N ALA A 313 -38.98 5.04 9.71
CA ALA A 313 -39.59 6.19 10.35
C ALA A 313 -40.86 6.71 9.64
N ARG A 314 -41.29 6.08 8.53
CA ARG A 314 -42.50 6.42 7.77
C ARG A 314 -43.60 5.41 8.05
#